data_AF-A0A7S0ZYB9-F1
#
_entry.id   AF-A0A7S0ZYB9-F1
#
_cell.length_a   1.000
_cell.length_b   1.000
_cell.length_c   1.000
_cell.angle_alpha   90.00
_cell.angle_beta   90.00
_cell.angle_gamma   90.00
#
_symmetry.space_group_name_H-M   'P 1'
#
loop_
_entity.id
_entity.type
_entity.pdbx_description
1 polymer ?
#
loop_
_entity_poly.entity_id
_entity_poly.type
_entity_poly.pdbx_seq_one_letter_code
_entity_poly.pdbx_strand_id
1 'polypeptide(L)'
;MARSLVFFFVTSVQSLFFENMFETRGHYGTCKDVNGNEYDGWSGSADFKTCEVQCEGSRDCVGFDYHHGDDGPIKKVAGWCELRYTDGAAPASSPISTMKHSHFNHHGSGEVVHISSRDDFERICYAKRGQDEL
;
A
#
# COMPACT_ATOMS: atom_id res chain seq x y z
N MET A 1 43.02 8.05 33.13
CA MET A 1 42.56 8.76 31.93
C MET A 1 41.58 7.86 31.20
N ALA A 2 40.27 8.13 31.28
CA ALA A 2 39.25 7.30 30.62
C ALA A 2 38.97 7.85 29.22
N ARG A 3 39.13 7.01 28.19
CA ARG A 3 38.78 7.34 26.80
C ARG A 3 37.26 7.19 26.66
N SER A 4 36.57 8.31 26.43
CA SER A 4 35.17 8.29 25.99
C SER A 4 35.09 7.78 24.56
N LEU A 5 34.43 6.64 24.36
CA LEU A 5 34.04 6.13 23.04
C LEU A 5 32.71 6.79 22.66
N VAL A 6 32.74 7.68 21.69
CA VAL A 6 31.54 8.24 21.05
C VAL A 6 31.07 7.23 20.00
N PHE A 7 29.97 6.54 20.28
CA PHE A 7 29.30 5.71 19.28
C PHE A 7 28.44 6.60 18.39
N PHE A 8 28.83 6.76 17.13
CA PHE A 8 27.98 7.34 16.10
C PHE A 8 26.98 6.26 15.66
N PHE A 9 25.74 6.35 16.14
CA PHE A 9 24.64 5.60 15.54
C PHE A 9 24.32 6.22 14.18
N VAL A 10 24.74 5.56 13.10
CA VAL A 10 24.23 5.85 11.76
C VAL A 10 22.80 5.34 11.73
N THR A 11 21.82 6.24 11.89
CA THR A 11 20.43 5.90 11.62
C THR A 11 20.27 5.80 10.11
N SER A 12 20.24 4.57 9.58
CA SER A 12 19.89 4.31 8.19
C SER A 12 18.52 4.92 7.92
N VAL A 13 18.44 5.85 6.96
CA VAL A 13 17.18 6.38 6.49
C VAL A 13 16.68 5.38 5.44
N GLN A 14 15.84 4.44 5.85
CA GLN A 14 15.15 3.57 4.88
C GLN A 14 14.32 4.47 3.96
N SER A 15 14.68 4.49 2.67
CA SER A 15 13.81 5.11 1.67
C SER A 15 12.62 4.19 1.44
N LEU A 16 11.43 4.77 1.47
CA LEU A 16 10.19 4.07 1.15
C LEU A 16 9.78 4.46 -0.28
N PHE A 17 9.29 3.47 -1.03
CA PHE A 17 8.68 3.70 -2.33
C PHE A 17 7.53 2.72 -2.56
N PHE A 18 6.72 3.02 -3.58
CA PHE A 18 5.58 2.19 -3.96
C PHE A 18 5.83 1.54 -5.32
N GLU A 19 6.05 0.23 -5.31
CA GLU A 19 6.24 -0.56 -6.52
C GLU A 19 4.92 -0.71 -7.27
N ASN A 20 4.86 -0.25 -8.53
CA ASN A 20 3.74 -0.50 -9.43
C ASN A 20 3.73 -1.97 -9.85
N MET A 21 2.86 -2.77 -9.24
CA MET A 21 2.82 -4.21 -9.47
C MET A 21 2.26 -4.55 -10.87
N PHE A 22 1.52 -3.66 -11.52
CA PHE A 22 1.08 -3.88 -12.91
C PHE A 22 2.29 -3.97 -13.85
N GLU A 23 3.27 -3.08 -13.70
CA GLU A 23 4.48 -3.08 -14.52
C GLU A 23 5.30 -4.36 -14.34
N THR A 24 5.30 -4.93 -13.12
CA THR A 24 6.11 -6.12 -12.80
C THR A 24 5.36 -7.44 -13.05
N ARG A 25 4.03 -7.45 -13.02
CA ARG A 25 3.20 -8.68 -13.14
C ARG A 25 2.29 -8.72 -14.36
N GLY A 26 2.13 -7.60 -15.06
CA GLY A 26 1.42 -7.50 -16.34
C GLY A 26 -0.11 -7.58 -16.29
N HIS A 27 -0.74 -7.39 -15.12
CA HIS A 27 -2.21 -7.38 -15.01
C HIS A 27 -2.71 -6.50 -13.85
N TYR A 28 -3.94 -5.98 -14.01
CA TYR A 28 -4.65 -5.20 -13.00
C TYR A 28 -5.23 -6.08 -11.90
N GLY A 29 -5.42 -5.51 -10.72
CA GLY A 29 -6.11 -6.15 -9.62
C GLY A 29 -5.68 -5.62 -8.27
N THR A 30 -6.13 -6.32 -7.23
CA THR A 30 -5.86 -5.95 -5.85
C THR A 30 -4.59 -6.61 -5.33
N CYS A 31 -3.86 -5.90 -4.46
CA CYS A 31 -2.71 -6.42 -3.73
C CYS A 31 -3.08 -7.66 -2.89
N LYS A 32 -2.27 -8.72 -3.02
CA LYS A 32 -2.39 -9.97 -2.26
C LYS A 32 -1.07 -10.39 -1.65
N ASP A 33 -1.15 -11.07 -0.51
CA ASP A 33 0.00 -11.71 0.13
C ASP A 33 0.48 -12.95 -0.65
N VAL A 34 1.52 -13.61 -0.15
CA VAL A 34 2.10 -14.85 -0.74
C VAL A 34 1.11 -16.03 -0.79
N ASN A 35 0.07 -16.01 0.04
CA ASN A 35 -0.96 -17.05 0.09
C ASN A 35 -2.17 -16.69 -0.80
N GLY A 36 -2.17 -15.51 -1.43
CA GLY A 36 -3.27 -15.03 -2.25
C GLY A 36 -4.41 -14.38 -1.44
N ASN A 37 -4.19 -14.10 -0.16
CA ASN A 37 -5.15 -13.40 0.68
C ASN A 37 -5.11 -11.89 0.40
N GLU A 38 -6.28 -11.26 0.46
CA GLU A 38 -6.39 -9.81 0.41
C GLU A 38 -6.12 -9.21 1.78
N TYR A 39 -5.84 -7.92 1.82
CA TYR A 39 -5.55 -7.20 3.06
C TYR A 39 -6.80 -6.51 3.62
N ASP A 40 -6.75 -6.18 4.90
CA ASP A 40 -7.71 -5.29 5.53
C ASP A 40 -7.53 -3.87 4.98
N GLY A 41 -8.54 -3.00 5.11
CA GLY A 41 -8.43 -1.73 4.42
C GLY A 41 -9.55 -0.74 4.61
N TRP A 42 -9.22 0.47 4.15
CA TRP A 42 -10.13 1.60 4.01
C TRP A 42 -10.07 2.09 2.57
N SER A 43 -11.22 2.41 1.99
CA SER A 43 -11.29 2.94 0.64
C SER A 43 -12.24 4.12 0.47
N GLY A 44 -11.93 4.94 -0.53
CA GLY A 44 -12.72 6.10 -0.92
C GLY A 44 -11.98 7.02 -1.88
N SER A 45 -12.56 8.20 -2.10
CA SER A 45 -11.96 9.18 -3.01
C SER A 45 -10.71 9.80 -2.40
N ALA A 46 -9.60 9.66 -3.11
CA ALA A 46 -8.33 10.30 -2.80
C ALA A 46 -7.47 10.28 -4.06
N ASP A 47 -6.57 11.24 -4.22
CA ASP A 47 -5.57 11.18 -5.27
C ASP A 47 -4.42 10.22 -4.89
N PHE A 48 -3.60 9.89 -5.87
CA PHE A 48 -2.47 8.98 -5.69
C PHE A 48 -1.53 9.44 -4.57
N LYS A 49 -1.20 10.74 -4.53
CA LYS A 49 -0.27 11.25 -3.52
C LYS A 49 -0.83 11.12 -2.10
N THR A 50 -2.14 11.29 -1.95
CA THR A 50 -2.83 11.06 -0.68
C THR A 50 -2.74 9.59 -0.27
N CYS A 51 -2.89 8.64 -1.20
CA CYS A 51 -2.66 7.22 -0.90
C CYS A 51 -1.26 6.95 -0.36
N GLU A 52 -0.24 7.47 -1.04
CA GLU A 52 1.15 7.33 -0.62
C GLU A 52 1.35 7.84 0.81
N VAL A 53 0.92 9.08 1.08
CA VAL A 53 1.11 9.72 2.40
C VAL A 53 0.39 8.94 3.50
N GLN A 54 -0.84 8.49 3.26
CA GLN A 54 -1.58 7.72 4.26
C GLN A 54 -0.96 6.34 4.52
N CYS A 55 -0.43 5.70 3.48
CA CYS A 55 0.23 4.40 3.64
C CYS A 55 1.64 4.51 4.24
N GLU A 56 2.41 5.54 3.89
CA GLU A 56 3.70 5.85 4.50
C GLU A 56 3.56 6.10 6.00
N GLY A 57 2.54 6.88 6.39
CA GLY A 57 2.25 7.24 7.78
C GLY A 57 1.80 6.08 8.67
N SER A 58 1.54 4.90 8.11
CA SER A 58 1.23 3.69 8.87
C SER A 58 2.29 2.61 8.65
N ARG A 59 2.85 2.09 9.74
CA ARG A 59 3.77 0.95 9.68
C ARG A 59 3.09 -0.31 9.16
N ASP A 60 1.80 -0.47 9.47
CA ASP A 60 1.06 -1.69 9.16
C ASP A 60 0.40 -1.66 7.79
N CYS A 61 0.48 -0.51 7.09
CA CYS A 61 0.10 -0.40 5.69
C CYS A 61 1.18 -1.01 4.80
N VAL A 62 0.78 -1.98 3.98
CA VAL A 62 1.67 -2.78 3.10
C VAL A 62 1.63 -2.31 1.65
N GLY A 63 0.72 -1.39 1.32
CA GLY A 63 0.50 -0.87 -0.01
C GLY A 63 -0.88 -0.28 -0.15
N PHE A 64 -1.27 0.02 -1.38
CA PHE A 64 -2.62 0.44 -1.70
C PHE A 64 -2.99 0.04 -3.13
N ASP A 65 -4.28 -0.12 -3.38
CA ASP A 65 -4.77 -0.16 -4.75
C ASP A 65 -5.23 1.24 -5.15
N TYR A 66 -4.97 1.61 -6.39
CA TYR A 66 -5.41 2.88 -6.93
C TYR A 66 -6.05 2.70 -8.30
N HIS A 67 -7.16 3.41 -8.49
CA HIS A 67 -7.82 3.53 -9.79
C HIS A 67 -7.81 4.98 -10.21
N HIS A 68 -7.38 5.23 -11.45
CA HIS A 68 -7.46 6.54 -12.05
C HIS A 68 -8.54 6.56 -13.13
N GLY A 69 -9.15 7.73 -13.31
CA GLY A 69 -10.09 7.96 -14.41
C GLY A 69 -9.40 8.09 -15.76
N ASP A 70 -8.07 8.20 -15.79
CA ASP A 70 -7.26 8.40 -17.00
C ASP A 70 -6.19 7.32 -17.24
N ASP A 71 -5.93 6.44 -16.26
CA ASP A 71 -4.98 5.34 -16.37
C ASP A 71 -5.75 4.03 -16.58
N GLY A 72 -5.93 3.65 -17.85
CA GLY A 72 -6.70 2.48 -18.28
C GLY A 72 -7.66 2.80 -19.44
N PRO A 73 -8.04 1.84 -20.31
CA PRO A 73 -9.02 2.07 -21.37
C PRO A 73 -10.42 2.46 -20.86
N ILE A 74 -10.70 2.35 -19.55
CA ILE A 74 -12.01 2.67 -18.97
C ILE A 74 -11.96 3.95 -18.12
N LYS A 75 -12.28 5.10 -18.76
CA LYS A 75 -12.43 6.40 -18.08
C LYS A 75 -13.69 6.47 -17.21
N LYS A 76 -13.68 5.94 -15.98
CA LYS A 76 -14.91 5.84 -15.17
C LYS A 76 -14.88 6.40 -13.74
N VAL A 77 -13.74 6.75 -13.14
CA VAL A 77 -13.75 7.20 -11.73
C VAL A 77 -12.76 8.34 -11.48
N ALA A 78 -13.20 9.41 -10.80
CA ALA A 78 -12.26 10.30 -10.09
C ALA A 78 -11.42 9.45 -9.12
N GLY A 79 -10.14 9.79 -8.91
CA GLY A 79 -9.18 8.98 -8.14
C GLY A 79 -9.79 8.24 -6.94
N TRP A 80 -9.61 6.92 -6.92
CA TRP A 80 -10.10 6.03 -5.86
C TRP A 80 -8.93 5.26 -5.27
N CYS A 81 -8.86 5.26 -3.94
CA CYS A 81 -7.78 4.71 -3.16
C CYS A 81 -8.29 3.62 -2.24
N GLU A 82 -7.59 2.49 -2.17
CA GLU A 82 -7.85 1.44 -1.19
C GLU A 82 -6.55 1.14 -0.43
N LEU A 83 -6.42 1.66 0.79
CA LEU A 83 -5.27 1.39 1.65
C LEU A 83 -5.33 -0.06 2.14
N ARG A 84 -4.19 -0.76 2.08
CA ARG A 84 -4.08 -2.18 2.42
C ARG A 84 -3.22 -2.34 3.67
N TYR A 85 -3.78 -2.96 4.72
CA TYR A 85 -3.14 -3.21 6.00
C TYR A 85 -3.06 -4.71 6.27
N THR A 86 -2.01 -5.13 6.96
CA THR A 86 -1.92 -6.50 7.49
C THR A 86 -3.16 -6.84 8.33
N ASP A 87 -3.60 -8.10 8.28
CA ASP A 87 -4.79 -8.61 8.97
C ASP A 87 -4.87 -8.14 10.43
N GLY A 88 -6.01 -7.55 10.79
CA GLY A 88 -6.27 -7.02 12.13
C GLY A 88 -5.55 -5.71 12.46
N ALA A 89 -4.75 -5.14 11.55
CA ALA A 89 -3.97 -3.93 11.77
C ALA A 89 -4.54 -2.67 11.08
N ALA A 90 -5.62 -2.80 10.31
CA ALA A 90 -6.32 -1.63 9.79
C ALA A 90 -6.85 -0.75 10.94
N PRO A 91 -6.72 0.59 10.85
CA PRO A 91 -7.23 1.49 11.87
C PRO A 91 -8.73 1.29 12.13
N ALA A 92 -9.14 1.31 13.40
CA ALA A 92 -10.55 1.16 13.79
C ALA A 92 -11.47 2.27 13.24
N SER A 93 -10.89 3.44 12.92
CA SER A 93 -11.57 4.56 12.29
C SER A 93 -10.89 4.92 10.98
N SER A 94 -11.66 5.48 10.05
CA SER A 94 -11.15 5.91 8.75
C SER A 94 -9.93 6.85 8.88
N PRO A 95 -8.84 6.61 8.12
CA PRO A 95 -7.64 7.46 8.15
C PRO A 95 -7.89 8.90 7.68
N ILE A 96 -8.82 9.08 6.74
CA ILE A 96 -9.20 10.39 6.20
C ILE A 96 -10.71 10.45 5.96
N SER A 97 -11.27 11.65 6.03
CA SER A 97 -12.72 11.85 5.96
C SER A 97 -13.36 11.37 4.64
N THR A 98 -12.59 11.22 3.55
CA THR A 98 -13.09 10.77 2.24
C THR A 98 -13.06 9.24 2.05
N MET A 99 -12.38 8.49 2.92
CA MET A 99 -12.41 7.03 2.93
C MET A 99 -13.64 6.55 3.71
N LYS A 100 -14.70 6.17 2.99
CA LYS A 100 -16.02 5.85 3.56
C LYS A 100 -16.31 4.36 3.66
N HIS A 101 -15.47 3.53 3.04
CA HIS A 101 -15.65 2.08 3.00
C HIS A 101 -14.49 1.41 3.74
N SER A 102 -14.77 0.29 4.37
CA SER A 102 -13.75 -0.54 4.99
C SER A 102 -14.05 -2.02 4.80
N HIS A 103 -13.01 -2.81 4.94
CA HIS A 103 -13.06 -4.26 4.93
C HIS A 103 -12.03 -4.81 5.91
N PHE A 104 -12.40 -5.87 6.62
CA PHE A 104 -11.61 -6.44 7.70
C PHE A 104 -11.72 -7.97 7.68
N ASN A 105 -10.74 -8.65 8.28
CA ASN A 105 -10.63 -10.11 8.31
C ASN A 105 -10.39 -10.73 6.94
N HIS A 106 -9.56 -10.10 6.11
CA HIS A 106 -9.16 -10.68 4.83
C HIS A 106 -7.93 -11.60 4.93
N HIS A 107 -7.28 -11.65 6.09
CA HIS A 107 -6.17 -12.58 6.41
C HIS A 107 -4.87 -12.37 5.63
N GLY A 108 -4.78 -11.33 4.81
CA GLY A 108 -3.55 -10.91 4.15
C GLY A 108 -2.52 -10.43 5.17
N SER A 109 -1.31 -10.96 5.07
CA SER A 109 -0.23 -10.59 5.98
C SER A 109 1.14 -10.58 5.31
N GLY A 110 2.05 -9.77 5.84
CA GLY A 110 3.39 -9.63 5.29
C GLY A 110 3.40 -8.81 4.00
N GLU A 111 4.33 -9.13 3.11
CA GLU A 111 4.54 -8.35 1.89
C GLU A 111 3.49 -8.64 0.81
N VAL A 112 3.20 -7.61 0.01
CA VAL A 112 2.47 -7.78 -1.24
C VAL A 112 3.36 -8.52 -2.25
N VAL A 113 2.91 -9.69 -2.68
CA VAL A 113 3.64 -10.56 -3.63
C VAL A 113 2.79 -10.86 -4.87
N HIS A 114 1.47 -10.87 -4.73
CA HIS A 114 0.53 -11.24 -5.77
C HIS A 114 -0.44 -10.09 -6.09
N ILE A 115 -1.06 -10.18 -7.27
CA ILE A 115 -2.18 -9.35 -7.69
C ILE A 115 -3.33 -10.30 -8.02
N SER A 116 -4.58 -9.92 -7.74
CA SER A 116 -5.73 -10.67 -8.26
C SER A 116 -5.73 -10.65 -9.79
N SER A 117 -6.04 -11.78 -10.43
CA SER A 117 -5.91 -11.93 -11.89
C SER A 117 -7.01 -11.24 -12.71
N ARG A 118 -7.93 -10.50 -12.08
CA ARG A 118 -9.01 -9.81 -12.77
C ARG A 118 -9.65 -8.77 -11.88
N ASP A 119 -9.63 -7.54 -12.36
CA ASP A 119 -10.59 -6.55 -11.91
C ASP A 119 -11.08 -5.70 -13.09
N ASP A 120 -12.40 -5.65 -13.24
CA ASP A 120 -13.10 -4.83 -14.26
C ASP A 120 -12.94 -3.32 -14.00
N PHE A 121 -12.44 -2.94 -12.82
CA PHE A 121 -12.14 -1.56 -12.45
C PHE A 121 -10.70 -1.12 -12.76
N GLU A 122 -9.87 -2.00 -13.35
CA GLU A 122 -8.50 -1.68 -13.79
C GLU A 122 -7.60 -1.04 -12.72
N ARG A 123 -7.79 -1.38 -11.43
CA ARG A 123 -6.86 -0.87 -10.39
C ARG A 123 -5.47 -1.45 -10.56
N ILE A 124 -4.52 -0.62 -10.18
CA ILE A 124 -3.14 -0.98 -10.03
C ILE A 124 -2.86 -1.14 -8.54
N CYS A 125 -2.27 -2.28 -8.19
CA CYS A 125 -1.72 -2.53 -6.86
C CYS A 125 -0.33 -1.87 -6.75
N TYR A 126 -0.14 -1.08 -5.70
CA TYR A 126 1.10 -0.40 -5.36
C TYR A 126 1.65 -0.96 -4.06
N ALA A 127 2.69 -1.80 -4.14
CA ALA A 127 3.30 -2.45 -2.98
C ALA A 127 4.27 -1.50 -2.28
N LYS A 128 4.12 -1.32 -0.96
CA LYS A 128 5.08 -0.54 -0.17
C LYS A 128 6.38 -1.34 -0.04
N ARG A 129 7.50 -0.73 -0.43
CA ARG A 129 8.85 -1.29 -0.33
C ARG A 129 9.74 -0.38 0.49
N GLY A 130 10.65 -0.97 1.26
CA GLY A 130 11.82 -0.26 1.78
C GLY A 130 13.04 -0.58 0.91
N GLN A 131 13.89 0.41 0.61
CA GLN A 131 15.24 0.09 0.17
C GLN A 131 16.06 -0.26 1.41
N ASP A 132 16.42 -1.53 1.54
CA ASP A 132 17.67 -1.87 2.21
C ASP A 132 18.77 -1.55 1.19
N GLU A 133 19.59 -0.53 1.46
CA GLU A 133 20.83 -0.35 0.70
C GLU A 133 21.69 -1.60 0.92
N LEU A 134 22.01 -2.28 -0.18
CA LEU A 134 22.80 -3.51 -0.28
C LEU A 134 24.10 -3.48 0.53
#